data_AF-A0A063Z906-F1
#
_entry.id   AF-A0A063Z906-F1
#
_cell.length_a   1.000
_cell.length_b   1.000
_cell.length_c   1.000
_cell.angle_alpha   90.00
_cell.angle_beta   90.00
_cell.angle_gamma   90.00
#
_symmetry.space_group_name_H-M   'P 1'
#
loop_
_entity.id
_entity.type
_entity.pdbx_description
1 polymer ?
#
loop_
_entity_poly.entity_id
_entity_poly.type
_entity_poly.pdbx_seq_one_letter_code
_entity_poly.pdbx_strand_id
1 'polypeptide(L)'
;MAQNVIDILKQEHEMVLSQLSELSSKGTSNREQKYNSLKENLMPHMIGEEQAVYPKLMESGMQEIALESIEEHNAVKSLLSQLDSASMSEEDVWVAKITVIQENVKHHISEEEEEIFPKMQ
;
A
#
# COMPACT_ATOMS: atom_id res chain seq x y z
N MET A 1 24.68 -8.23 -6.54
CA MET A 1 24.66 -6.77 -6.82
C MET A 1 24.03 -6.10 -5.62
N ALA A 2 24.44 -4.88 -5.26
CA ALA A 2 23.81 -4.19 -4.13
C ALA A 2 22.34 -3.91 -4.47
N GLN A 3 21.42 -4.28 -3.59
CA GLN A 3 19.99 -3.97 -3.73
C GLN A 3 19.84 -2.44 -3.76
N ASN A 4 19.23 -1.89 -4.81
CA ASN A 4 18.92 -0.46 -4.85
C ASN A 4 17.57 -0.18 -4.16
N VAL A 5 17.18 1.08 -4.04
CA VAL A 5 15.93 1.45 -3.33
C VAL A 5 14.67 0.94 -4.04
N ILE A 6 14.62 1.00 -5.37
CA ILE A 6 13.48 0.51 -6.17
C ILE A 6 13.32 -0.99 -5.98
N ASP A 7 14.44 -1.69 -6.01
CA ASP A 7 14.60 -3.11 -5.75
C ASP A 7 14.09 -3.53 -4.34
N ILE A 8 14.10 -2.63 -3.35
CA ILE A 8 13.53 -2.86 -2.01
C ILE A 8 12.02 -2.60 -2.04
N LEU A 9 11.58 -1.48 -2.62
CA LEU A 9 10.16 -1.13 -2.73
C LEU A 9 9.34 -2.22 -3.44
N LYS A 10 9.87 -2.78 -4.55
CA LYS A 10 9.22 -3.90 -5.24
C LYS A 10 9.06 -5.16 -4.38
N GLN A 11 10.00 -5.43 -3.48
CA GLN A 11 9.87 -6.57 -2.54
C GLN A 11 8.80 -6.29 -1.48
N GLU A 12 8.71 -5.04 -1.02
CA GLU A 12 7.65 -4.59 -0.11
C GLU A 12 6.27 -4.67 -0.79
N HIS A 13 6.16 -4.29 -2.07
CA HIS A 13 4.95 -4.44 -2.89
C HIS A 13 4.47 -5.89 -2.92
N GLU A 14 5.33 -6.84 -3.28
CA GLU A 14 4.99 -8.27 -3.32
C GLU A 14 4.49 -8.77 -1.95
N MET A 15 5.16 -8.35 -0.87
CA MET A 15 4.81 -8.73 0.50
C MET A 15 3.42 -8.19 0.90
N VAL A 16 3.19 -6.89 0.69
CA VAL A 16 1.93 -6.21 1.02
C VAL A 16 0.77 -6.82 0.21
N LEU A 17 0.96 -7.05 -1.09
CA LEU A 17 -0.06 -7.68 -1.94
C LEU A 17 -0.42 -9.09 -1.49
N SER A 18 0.59 -9.87 -1.06
CA SER A 18 0.36 -11.20 -0.48
C SER A 18 -0.45 -11.12 0.82
N GLN A 19 -0.09 -10.21 1.74
CA GLN A 19 -0.80 -10.02 3.01
C GLN A 19 -2.25 -9.57 2.77
N LEU A 20 -2.48 -8.63 1.85
CA LEU A 20 -3.82 -8.17 1.48
C LEU A 20 -4.66 -9.29 0.86
N SER A 21 -4.06 -10.12 0.00
CA SER A 21 -4.77 -11.26 -0.61
C SER A 21 -5.18 -12.32 0.40
N GLU A 22 -4.38 -12.54 1.45
CA GLU A 22 -4.72 -13.46 2.52
C GLU A 22 -5.85 -12.90 3.40
N LEU A 23 -5.81 -11.60 3.67
CA LEU A 23 -6.80 -10.92 4.49
C LEU A 23 -8.14 -10.68 3.77
N SER A 24 -8.18 -10.63 2.44
CA SER A 24 -9.42 -10.52 1.66
C SER A 24 -10.22 -11.83 1.58
N SER A 25 -9.76 -12.90 2.23
CA SER A 25 -10.49 -14.17 2.34
C SER A 25 -11.33 -14.24 3.63
N LYS A 26 -12.54 -14.80 3.53
CA LYS A 26 -13.36 -15.13 4.71
C LYS A 26 -12.77 -16.34 5.45
N GLY A 27 -13.02 -16.42 6.76
CA GLY A 27 -12.55 -17.51 7.62
C GLY A 27 -11.06 -17.45 7.96
N THR A 28 -10.35 -16.37 7.59
CA THR A 28 -8.93 -16.20 7.90
C THR A 28 -8.68 -16.26 9.40
N SER A 29 -7.96 -17.30 9.84
CA SER A 29 -7.50 -17.47 11.23
C SER A 29 -6.47 -16.41 11.61
N ASN A 30 -6.47 -15.99 12.88
CA ASN A 30 -5.53 -14.98 13.40
C ASN A 30 -5.57 -13.66 12.61
N ARG A 31 -6.75 -13.28 12.10
CA ARG A 31 -6.95 -12.07 11.28
C ARG A 31 -6.36 -10.81 11.90
N GLU A 32 -6.60 -10.60 13.19
CA GLU A 32 -6.07 -9.42 13.90
C GLU A 32 -4.54 -9.38 13.88
N GLN A 33 -3.87 -10.50 14.15
CA GLN A 33 -2.41 -10.60 14.08
C GLN A 33 -1.89 -10.34 12.66
N LYS A 34 -2.54 -10.93 11.63
CA LYS A 34 -2.17 -10.74 10.23
C LYS A 34 -2.38 -9.30 9.77
N TYR A 35 -3.47 -8.67 10.22
CA TYR A 35 -3.77 -7.28 9.93
C TYR A 35 -2.77 -6.33 10.60
N ASN A 36 -2.38 -6.60 11.84
CA ASN A 36 -1.31 -5.83 12.49
C ASN A 36 0.02 -5.98 11.74
N SER A 37 0.36 -7.20 11.31
CA SER A 37 1.55 -7.43 10.47
C SER A 37 1.48 -6.73 9.11
N LEU A 38 0.30 -6.65 8.48
CA LEU A 38 0.09 -5.83 7.27
C LEU A 38 0.43 -4.37 7.55
N LYS A 39 -0.12 -3.78 8.64
CA LYS A 39 0.14 -2.37 8.98
C LYS A 39 1.60 -2.09 9.31
N GLU A 40 2.28 -3.03 9.97
CA GLU A 40 3.71 -2.93 10.29
C GLU A 40 4.59 -2.85 9.03
N ASN A 41 4.14 -3.37 7.89
CA ASN A 41 4.84 -3.27 6.61
C ASN A 41 4.33 -2.09 5.75
N LEU A 42 3.01 -1.99 5.58
CA LEU A 42 2.38 -1.03 4.66
C LEU A 42 2.55 0.43 5.12
N MET A 43 2.46 0.71 6.43
CA MET A 43 2.61 2.08 6.93
C MET A 43 4.01 2.67 6.72
N PRO A 44 5.11 2.00 7.11
CA PRO A 44 6.45 2.54 6.87
C PRO A 44 6.81 2.60 5.39
N HIS A 45 6.31 1.66 4.58
CA HIS A 45 6.46 1.68 3.11
C HIS A 45 5.91 2.98 2.51
N MET A 46 4.62 3.29 2.75
CA MET A 46 3.99 4.52 2.28
C MET A 46 4.72 5.79 2.77
N ILE A 47 5.18 5.80 4.02
CA ILE A 47 5.95 6.91 4.59
C ILE A 47 7.31 7.06 3.88
N GLY A 48 7.95 5.95 3.53
CA GLY A 48 9.21 5.93 2.81
C GLY A 48 9.08 6.59 1.44
N GLU A 49 8.06 6.23 0.67
CA GLU A 49 7.77 6.82 -0.64
C GLU A 49 7.44 8.31 -0.55
N GLU A 50 6.57 8.68 0.39
CA GLU A 50 6.20 10.08 0.64
C GLU A 50 7.39 10.97 0.97
N GLN A 51 8.41 10.42 1.64
CA GLN A 51 9.59 11.17 2.04
C GLN A 51 10.72 11.13 1.00
N ALA A 52 10.84 10.04 0.23
CA ALA A 52 12.01 9.79 -0.61
C ALA A 52 11.73 9.82 -2.12
N VAL A 53 10.51 9.50 -2.54
CA VAL A 53 10.12 9.35 -3.94
C VAL A 53 9.36 10.58 -4.41
N TYR A 54 8.22 10.90 -3.80
CA TYR A 54 7.31 11.93 -4.31
C TYR A 54 7.90 13.35 -4.33
N PRO A 55 8.74 13.79 -3.38
CA PRO A 55 9.41 15.08 -3.49
C PRO A 55 10.26 15.21 -4.76
N LYS A 56 10.92 14.12 -5.18
CA LYS A 56 11.72 14.11 -6.41
C LYS A 56 10.84 14.17 -7.66
N LEU A 57 9.68 13.53 -7.63
CA LEU A 57 8.70 13.62 -8.74
C LEU A 57 8.12 15.02 -8.88
N MET A 58 7.85 15.69 -7.75
CA MET A 58 7.40 17.09 -7.74
C MET A 58 8.42 18.03 -8.37
N GLU A 59 9.73 17.75 -8.20
CA GLU A 59 10.84 18.51 -8.80
C GLU A 59 11.12 18.13 -10.27
N SER A 60 10.78 16.91 -10.70
CA SER A 60 11.05 16.41 -12.06
C SER A 60 9.98 16.76 -13.10
N GLY A 61 8.96 17.54 -12.72
CA GLY A 61 7.83 17.89 -13.60
C GLY A 61 6.75 16.80 -13.67
N MET A 62 6.81 15.80 -12.80
CA MET A 62 5.81 14.73 -12.65
C MET A 62 4.85 15.04 -11.49
N GLN A 63 4.37 16.27 -11.42
CA GLN A 63 3.57 16.75 -10.28
C GLN A 63 2.20 16.07 -10.18
N GLU A 64 1.55 15.79 -11.32
CA GLU A 64 0.22 15.18 -11.36
C GLU A 64 0.23 13.78 -10.72
N ILE A 65 1.07 12.89 -11.24
CA ILE A 65 1.21 11.52 -10.71
C ILE A 65 1.72 11.52 -9.26
N ALA A 66 2.60 12.45 -8.87
CA ALA A 66 3.03 12.57 -7.48
C ALA A 66 1.88 12.93 -6.53
N LEU A 67 1.00 13.85 -6.94
CA LEU A 67 -0.17 14.24 -6.15
C LEU A 67 -1.21 13.12 -6.10
N GLU A 68 -1.40 12.40 -7.21
CA GLU A 68 -2.27 11.22 -7.27
C GLU A 68 -1.79 10.14 -6.29
N SER A 69 -0.52 9.74 -6.35
CA SER A 69 0.08 8.77 -5.42
C SER A 69 -0.09 9.16 -3.94
N ILE A 70 0.06 10.45 -3.61
CA ILE A 70 -0.19 10.95 -2.25
C ILE A 70 -1.65 10.77 -1.82
N GLU A 71 -2.60 11.04 -2.71
CA GLU A 71 -4.03 10.89 -2.39
C GLU A 71 -4.45 9.42 -2.34
N GLU A 72 -3.84 8.54 -3.14
CA GLU A 72 -4.01 7.09 -3.02
C GLU A 72 -3.53 6.58 -1.64
N HIS A 73 -2.37 7.05 -1.17
CA HIS A 73 -1.88 6.77 0.19
C HIS A 73 -2.85 7.27 1.26
N ASN A 74 -3.37 8.50 1.11
CA ASN A 74 -4.35 9.05 2.05
C ASN A 74 -5.64 8.21 2.07
N ALA A 75 -6.10 7.74 0.91
CA ALA A 75 -7.27 6.87 0.81
C ALA A 75 -7.04 5.54 1.53
N VAL A 76 -5.90 4.88 1.29
CA VAL A 76 -5.50 3.64 1.98
C VAL A 76 -5.41 3.84 3.48
N LYS A 77 -4.72 4.89 3.95
CA LYS A 77 -4.62 5.23 5.38
C LYS A 77 -5.99 5.47 6.03
N SER A 78 -6.91 6.14 5.33
CA SER A 78 -8.28 6.37 5.79
C SER A 78 -9.05 5.05 5.95
N LEU A 79 -8.94 4.14 4.98
CA LEU A 79 -9.59 2.83 5.04
C LEU A 79 -9.01 1.96 6.17
N LEU A 80 -7.69 2.00 6.39
CA LEU A 80 -7.04 1.33 7.52
C LEU A 80 -7.55 1.89 8.86
N SER A 81 -7.69 3.21 9.00
CA SER A 81 -8.24 3.82 10.21
C SER A 81 -9.70 3.41 10.48
N GLN A 82 -10.50 3.25 9.42
CA GLN A 82 -11.85 2.71 9.54
C GLN A 82 -11.85 1.24 9.97
N LEU A 83 -10.89 0.43 9.50
CA LEU A 83 -10.72 -0.95 9.94
C LEU A 83 -10.26 -1.04 11.41
N ASP A 84 -9.42 -0.11 11.87
CA ASP A 84 -8.95 -0.04 13.25
C ASP A 84 -10.09 0.24 14.24
N SER A 85 -11.16 0.90 13.78
CA SER A 85 -12.35 1.18 14.58
C SER A 85 -13.51 0.22 14.31
N ALA A 86 -13.36 -0.70 13.35
CA ALA A 86 -14.41 -1.65 12.98
C ALA A 86 -14.49 -2.84 13.95
N SER A 87 -15.71 -3.36 14.15
CA SER A 87 -15.89 -4.60 14.89
C SER A 87 -15.38 -5.79 14.06
N MET A 88 -14.49 -6.59 14.65
CA MET A 88 -14.01 -7.83 14.02
C MET A 88 -15.12 -8.90 13.86
N SER A 89 -16.27 -8.71 14.52
CA SER A 89 -17.44 -9.59 14.36
C SER A 89 -18.18 -9.40 13.04
N GLU A 90 -18.00 -8.26 12.37
CA GLU A 90 -18.63 -7.95 11.07
C GLU A 90 -17.70 -8.36 9.91
N GLU A 91 -17.44 -9.66 9.81
CA GLU A 91 -16.47 -10.22 8.85
C GLU A 91 -16.72 -9.79 7.40
N ASP A 92 -17.97 -9.77 6.95
CA ASP A 92 -18.31 -9.42 5.56
C ASP A 92 -17.92 -7.98 5.21
N VAL A 93 -18.20 -7.03 6.10
CA VAL A 93 -17.84 -5.62 5.94
C VAL A 93 -16.33 -5.45 6.00
N TRP A 94 -15.68 -6.17 6.91
CA TRP A 94 -14.23 -6.13 7.09
C TRP A 94 -13.50 -6.62 5.83
N VAL A 95 -13.90 -7.77 5.30
CA VAL A 95 -13.34 -8.35 4.08
C VAL A 95 -13.60 -7.45 2.87
N ALA A 96 -14.78 -6.84 2.77
CA ALA A 96 -15.08 -5.88 1.70
C ALA A 96 -14.14 -4.68 1.74
N LYS A 97 -13.88 -4.11 2.93
CA LYS A 97 -12.93 -2.99 3.10
C LYS A 97 -11.49 -3.39 2.73
N ILE A 98 -11.01 -4.56 3.14
CA ILE A 98 -9.68 -5.05 2.72
C ILE A 98 -9.60 -5.23 1.20
N THR A 99 -10.67 -5.72 0.57
CA THR A 99 -10.71 -5.86 -0.89
C THR A 99 -10.54 -4.51 -1.58
N VAL A 100 -11.23 -3.48 -1.11
CA VAL A 100 -11.07 -2.10 -1.63
C VAL A 100 -9.64 -1.58 -1.40
N ILE A 101 -9.06 -1.80 -0.22
CA ILE A 101 -7.65 -1.44 0.03
C ILE A 101 -6.73 -2.17 -0.96
N GLN A 102 -6.94 -3.47 -1.18
CA GLN A 102 -6.16 -4.28 -2.10
C GLN A 102 -6.23 -3.75 -3.54
N GLU A 103 -7.40 -3.30 -3.99
CA GLU A 103 -7.55 -2.71 -5.33
C GLU A 103 -6.81 -1.39 -5.47
N ASN A 104 -6.90 -0.49 -4.48
CA ASN A 104 -6.16 0.78 -4.47
C ASN A 104 -4.65 0.53 -4.46
N VAL A 105 -4.17 -0.34 -3.57
CA VAL A 105 -2.74 -0.68 -3.49
C VAL A 105 -2.22 -1.32 -4.77
N LYS A 106 -3.01 -2.19 -5.43
CA LYS A 106 -2.63 -2.78 -6.72
C LYS A 106 -2.51 -1.74 -7.83
N HIS A 107 -3.44 -0.79 -7.88
CA HIS A 107 -3.41 0.29 -8.85
C HIS A 107 -2.16 1.15 -8.65
N HIS A 108 -1.98 1.64 -7.43
CA HIS A 108 -0.82 2.41 -6.99
C HIS A 108 0.51 1.74 -7.38
N ILE A 109 0.70 0.48 -6.99
CA ILE A 109 1.90 -0.31 -7.32
C ILE A 109 2.13 -0.40 -8.84
N SER A 110 1.06 -0.53 -9.63
CA SER A 110 1.17 -0.58 -11.09
C SER A 110 1.73 0.72 -11.65
N GLU A 111 1.23 1.86 -11.19
CA GLU A 111 1.72 3.18 -11.62
C GLU A 111 3.16 3.41 -11.18
N GLU A 112 3.48 3.04 -9.94
CA GLU A 112 4.84 3.17 -9.45
C GLU A 112 5.83 2.33 -10.26
N GLU A 113 5.52 1.06 -10.49
CA GLU A 113 6.44 0.14 -11.15
C GLU A 113 6.56 0.35 -12.67
N GLU A 114 5.49 0.79 -13.33
CA GLU A 114 5.45 0.95 -14.79
C GLU A 114 5.76 2.40 -15.24
N GLU A 115 5.43 3.40 -14.43
CA GLU A 115 5.54 4.81 -14.84
C GLU A 115 6.56 5.63 -14.05
N ILE A 116 6.69 5.37 -12.74
CA ILE A 116 7.56 6.16 -11.86
C ILE A 116 8.97 5.58 -11.84
N PHE A 117 9.13 4.32 -11.43
CA PHE A 117 10.43 3.69 -11.23
C PHE A 117 11.32 3.69 -12.49
N PRO A 118 10.80 3.46 -13.72
CA PRO A 118 11.63 3.55 -14.93
C PRO A 118 12.22 4.95 -15.17
N LYS A 119 11.61 6.01 -14.64
CA LYS A 119 12.07 7.40 -14.76
C LYS A 119 13.03 7.80 -13.63
N MET A 120 13.22 6.93 -12.64
CA MET A 120 14.12 7.15 -11.50
C MET A 120 15.47 6.42 -11.63
N GLN A 121 15.67 5.63 -12.70
CA GLN A 121 16.89 4.87 -12.99
C GLN A 121 17.94 5.68 -13.74
#